data_AF-A6MN58-F1
#
_entry.id   AF-A6MN58-F1
#
_cell.length_a   1.000
_cell.length_b   1.000
_cell.length_c   1.000
_cell.angle_alpha   90.00
_cell.angle_beta   90.00
_cell.angle_gamma   90.00
#
_symmetry.space_group_name_H-M   'P 1'
#
loop_
_entity.id
_entity.type
_entity.pdbx_description
1 polymer ?
#
loop_
_entity_poly.entity_id
_entity_poly.type
_entity_poly.pdbx_seq_one_letter_code
_entity_poly.pdbx_strand_id
1 'polypeptide(L)'
;CQDVVLSNAPHGPQFPFTGVDDRESWPSVFYNRTCQCSGNFMGFNCGNCKFGLWGPNCTERRLLVRRNIFDLSVPEKNKFLAYINLAKRTTNPDYVIPIGTYGQMNNGSTPMFNDISIYDLFVWMHYYVSMDTLLGGSEI
;
A
#
# COMPACT_ATOMS: atom_id res chain seq x y z
N CYS A 1 18.28 -6.12 -3.24
CA CYS A 1 17.57 -6.47 -1.99
C CYS A 1 18.45 -6.06 -0.81
N GLN A 2 17.93 -5.22 0.08
CA GLN A 2 18.64 -4.69 1.25
C GLN A 2 17.74 -4.72 2.48
N ASP A 3 18.33 -4.58 3.66
CA ASP A 3 17.59 -4.50 4.92
C ASP A 3 16.69 -3.25 4.96
N VAL A 4 15.54 -3.37 5.62
CA VAL A 4 14.63 -2.24 5.81
C VAL A 4 15.27 -1.21 6.74
N VAL A 5 15.10 0.07 6.40
CA VAL A 5 15.52 1.19 7.25
C VAL A 5 14.29 1.69 8.00
N LEU A 6 14.32 1.53 9.32
CA LEU A 6 13.22 1.94 10.21
C LEU A 6 13.43 3.36 10.74
N SER A 7 12.33 4.03 11.08
CA SER A 7 12.38 5.34 11.71
C SER A 7 12.85 5.23 13.16
N ASN A 8 13.80 6.06 13.55
CA ASN A 8 14.24 6.21 14.95
C ASN A 8 13.52 7.37 15.68
N ALA A 9 12.50 7.96 15.05
CA ALA A 9 11.75 9.05 15.67
C ALA A 9 10.93 8.53 16.86
N PRO A 10 10.86 9.29 17.98
CA PRO A 10 10.09 8.86 19.14
C PRO A 10 8.59 8.85 18.84
N HIS A 11 7.88 7.87 19.42
CA HIS A 11 6.42 7.82 19.36
C HIS A 11 5.81 8.81 20.35
N GLY A 12 4.63 9.34 19.99
CA GLY A 12 3.86 10.17 20.90
C GLY A 12 3.28 9.36 22.07
N PRO A 13 3.07 9.97 23.25
CA PRO A 13 2.57 9.26 24.43
C PRO A 13 1.12 8.78 24.30
N GLN A 14 0.43 9.12 23.20
CA GLN A 14 -0.96 8.75 22.95
C GLN A 14 -1.15 7.25 22.67
N PHE A 15 -0.08 6.55 22.30
CA PHE A 15 -0.08 5.10 22.11
C PHE A 15 0.85 4.45 23.13
N PRO A 16 0.33 4.04 24.31
CA PRO A 16 1.14 3.55 25.42
C PRO A 16 1.49 2.05 25.32
N PHE A 17 1.23 1.41 24.17
CA PHE A 17 1.46 -0.02 23.95
C PHE A 17 2.70 -0.26 23.10
N THR A 18 3.26 -1.47 23.18
CA THR A 18 4.41 -1.88 22.38
C THR A 18 4.30 -3.36 22.05
N GLY A 19 4.57 -3.73 20.81
CA GLY A 19 4.52 -5.10 20.32
C GLY A 19 3.12 -5.69 20.27
N VAL A 20 2.09 -4.84 20.19
CA VAL A 20 0.67 -5.26 20.15
C VAL A 20 0.04 -5.05 18.78
N ASP A 21 0.70 -4.29 17.90
CA ASP A 21 0.19 -3.94 16.59
C ASP A 21 1.19 -4.23 15.47
N ASP A 22 0.74 -4.95 14.45
CA ASP A 22 1.55 -5.34 13.27
C ASP A 22 2.09 -4.12 12.50
N ARG A 23 1.51 -2.93 12.72
CA ARG A 23 1.89 -1.65 12.09
C ARG A 23 3.05 -0.95 12.80
N GLU A 24 3.41 -1.38 14.01
CA GLU A 24 4.57 -0.86 14.72
C GLU A 24 5.85 -1.13 13.93
N SER A 25 6.70 -0.09 13.79
CA SER A 25 7.94 -0.19 13.02
C SER A 25 7.75 -0.76 11.61
N TRP A 26 6.62 -0.42 10.95
CA TRP A 26 6.30 -0.93 9.63
C TRP A 26 7.48 -0.81 8.63
N PRO A 27 7.82 -1.86 7.86
CA PRO A 27 7.10 -3.14 7.71
C PRO A 27 7.73 -4.32 8.48
N SER A 28 8.47 -4.08 9.56
CA SER A 28 9.40 -5.07 10.14
C SER A 28 8.77 -6.36 10.64
N VAL A 29 7.48 -6.34 11.00
CA VAL A 29 6.73 -7.53 11.43
C VAL A 29 6.63 -8.56 10.30
N PHE A 30 6.48 -8.11 9.05
CA PHE A 30 6.34 -8.98 7.89
C PHE A 30 7.65 -9.18 7.13
N TYR A 31 8.43 -8.11 6.95
CA TYR A 31 9.62 -8.13 6.11
C TYR A 31 10.77 -7.35 6.73
N ASN A 32 11.94 -7.98 6.79
CA ASN A 32 13.19 -7.34 7.20
C ASN A 32 14.05 -6.89 6.01
N ARG A 33 13.71 -7.29 4.78
CA ARG A 33 14.41 -6.91 3.55
C ARG A 33 13.46 -6.53 2.43
N THR A 34 13.83 -5.52 1.65
CA THR A 34 13.04 -5.03 0.51
C THR A 34 13.92 -4.72 -0.70
N CYS A 35 13.29 -4.49 -1.85
CA CYS A 35 13.96 -4.00 -3.05
C CYS A 35 14.36 -2.52 -2.88
N GLN A 36 15.64 -2.22 -3.06
CA GLN A 36 16.12 -0.84 -3.24
C GLN A 36 16.48 -0.66 -4.72
N CYS A 37 15.76 0.23 -5.39
CA CYS A 37 15.91 0.45 -6.81
C CYS A 37 16.97 1.51 -7.12
N SER A 38 17.73 1.30 -8.19
CA SER A 38 18.80 2.20 -8.63
C SER A 38 18.28 3.28 -9.57
N GLY A 39 18.92 4.45 -9.56
CA GLY A 39 18.65 5.52 -10.53
C GLY A 39 17.18 5.96 -10.55
N ASN A 40 16.53 5.83 -11.71
CA ASN A 40 15.16 6.28 -11.95
C ASN A 40 14.10 5.16 -11.88
N PHE A 41 14.51 3.94 -11.51
CA PHE A 41 13.61 2.80 -11.36
C PHE A 41 12.90 2.81 -10.00
N MET A 42 11.72 2.18 -9.92
CA MET A 42 10.89 2.01 -8.72
C MET A 42 9.99 0.76 -8.83
N GLY A 43 9.12 0.55 -7.85
CA GLY A 43 8.16 -0.55 -7.81
C GLY A 43 8.65 -1.67 -6.89
N PHE A 44 7.76 -2.61 -6.55
CA PHE A 44 8.05 -3.69 -5.60
C PHE A 44 9.21 -4.60 -6.07
N ASN A 45 9.43 -4.69 -7.39
CA ASN A 45 10.50 -5.46 -8.04
C ASN A 45 11.47 -4.60 -8.86
N CYS A 46 11.43 -3.27 -8.73
CA CYS A 46 12.21 -2.32 -9.53
C CYS A 46 11.92 -2.32 -11.05
N GLY A 47 10.81 -2.90 -11.50
CA GLY A 47 10.42 -2.96 -12.91
C GLY A 47 9.67 -1.73 -13.44
N ASN A 48 9.37 -0.74 -12.58
CA ASN A 48 8.65 0.47 -12.95
C ASN A 48 9.56 1.70 -12.91
N CYS A 49 9.07 2.83 -13.38
CA CYS A 49 9.77 4.11 -13.35
C CYS A 49 9.22 5.04 -12.26
N LYS A 50 10.09 5.83 -11.64
CA LYS A 50 9.70 6.87 -10.67
C LYS A 50 8.58 7.76 -11.22
N PHE A 51 7.72 8.28 -10.35
CA PHE A 51 6.61 9.14 -10.76
C PHE A 51 7.09 10.29 -11.67
N GLY A 52 6.44 10.44 -12.83
CA GLY A 52 6.80 11.43 -13.85
C GLY A 52 7.86 10.97 -14.86
N LEU A 53 8.44 9.77 -14.68
CA LEU A 53 9.40 9.15 -15.60
C LEU A 53 8.79 7.92 -16.27
N TRP A 54 9.14 7.72 -17.54
CA TRP A 54 8.57 6.72 -18.44
C TRP A 54 9.66 6.16 -19.38
N GLY A 55 9.25 5.20 -20.21
CA GLY A 55 10.12 4.50 -21.15
C GLY A 55 10.85 3.33 -20.51
N PRO A 56 11.44 2.42 -21.31
CA PRO A 56 12.11 1.22 -20.82
C PRO A 56 13.31 1.52 -19.92
N ASN A 57 13.91 2.70 -20.05
CA ASN A 57 15.07 3.15 -19.27
C ASN A 57 14.72 4.22 -18.21
N CYS A 58 13.45 4.57 -18.04
CA CYS A 58 13.00 5.59 -17.08
C CYS A 58 13.68 6.96 -17.23
N THR A 59 13.95 7.36 -18.47
CA THR A 59 14.59 8.64 -18.82
C THR A 59 13.61 9.63 -19.45
N GLU A 60 12.48 9.16 -19.97
CA GLU A 60 11.49 10.01 -20.62
C GLU A 60 10.64 10.72 -19.58
N ARG A 61 10.50 12.04 -19.69
CA ARG A 61 9.68 12.82 -18.78
C ARG A 61 8.25 12.92 -19.29
N ARG A 62 7.29 12.63 -18.42
CA ARG A 62 5.86 12.81 -18.71
C ARG A 62 5.21 13.66 -17.63
N LEU A 63 4.70 14.81 -18.03
CA LEU A 63 3.89 15.67 -17.16
C LEU A 63 2.42 15.28 -17.26
N LEU A 64 1.78 15.03 -16.11
CA LEU A 64 0.34 14.83 -15.99
C LEU A 64 -0.25 15.97 -15.17
N VAL A 65 -1.34 16.57 -15.66
CA VAL A 65 -2.02 17.68 -14.99
C VAL A 65 -3.30 17.17 -14.34
N ARG A 66 -3.41 17.31 -13.01
CA ARG A 66 -4.65 17.07 -12.27
C ARG A 66 -5.53 18.32 -12.42
N ARG A 67 -6.64 18.19 -13.15
CA ARG A 67 -7.60 19.26 -13.39
C ARG A 67 -8.77 19.17 -12.41
N ASN A 68 -9.46 20.29 -12.19
CA ASN A 68 -10.73 20.28 -11.48
C ASN A 68 -11.74 19.42 -12.24
N ILE A 69 -12.46 18.55 -11.52
CA ILE A 69 -13.46 17.65 -12.10
C ILE A 69 -14.59 18.42 -12.79
N PHE A 70 -14.93 19.62 -12.31
CA PHE A 70 -15.99 20.45 -12.88
C PHE A 70 -15.62 21.04 -14.25
N ASP A 71 -14.32 21.29 -14.47
CA ASP A 71 -13.77 21.85 -15.71
C ASP A 71 -13.59 20.81 -16.83
N LEU A 72 -13.86 19.54 -16.55
CA LEU A 72 -13.79 18.47 -17.55
C LEU A 72 -15.01 18.51 -18.49
N SER A 73 -14.77 18.20 -19.76
CA SER A 73 -15.84 17.96 -20.75
C SER A 73 -16.66 16.72 -20.38
N VAL A 74 -17.87 16.61 -20.94
CA VAL A 74 -18.75 15.44 -20.70
C VAL A 74 -18.06 14.11 -21.05
N PRO A 75 -17.37 13.95 -22.20
CA PRO A 75 -16.64 12.72 -22.50
C PRO A 75 -15.52 12.40 -21.50
N GLU A 76 -14.79 13.41 -21.02
CA GLU A 76 -13.74 13.23 -20.01
C GLU A 76 -14.32 12.75 -18.68
N LYS A 77 -15.44 13.34 -18.23
CA LYS A 77 -16.16 12.92 -17.01
C LYS A 77 -16.65 11.47 -17.12
N ASN A 78 -17.24 11.12 -18.26
CA ASN A 78 -17.72 9.75 -18.51
C ASN A 78 -16.56 8.74 -18.52
N LYS A 79 -15.42 9.09 -19.14
CA LYS A 79 -14.22 8.26 -19.13
C LYS A 79 -13.66 8.07 -17.73
N PHE A 80 -13.60 9.13 -16.94
CA PHE A 80 -13.16 9.07 -15.53
C PHE A 80 -14.04 8.13 -14.71
N LEU A 81 -15.37 8.29 -14.80
CA LEU A 81 -16.32 7.41 -14.10
C LEU A 81 -16.21 5.96 -14.57
N ALA A 82 -16.04 5.73 -15.88
CA ALA A 82 -15.86 4.38 -16.42
C ALA A 82 -14.59 3.71 -15.88
N TYR A 83 -13.48 4.45 -15.75
CA TYR A 83 -12.22 3.90 -15.21
C TYR A 83 -12.25 3.67 -13.71
N ILE A 84 -12.96 4.48 -12.92
CA ILE A 84 -13.21 4.15 -11.50
C ILE A 84 -14.01 2.87 -11.37
N ASN A 85 -15.09 2.73 -12.16
CA ASN A 85 -15.90 1.51 -12.17
C ASN A 85 -15.10 0.28 -12.60
N LEU A 86 -14.23 0.44 -13.60
CA LEU A 86 -13.31 -0.61 -14.02
C LEU A 86 -12.36 -1.00 -12.87
N ALA A 87 -11.69 -0.03 -12.24
CA ALA A 87 -10.78 -0.27 -11.14
C ALA A 87 -11.45 -0.99 -9.94
N LYS A 88 -12.74 -0.72 -9.69
CA LYS A 88 -13.53 -1.40 -8.65
C LYS A 88 -13.86 -2.86 -8.98
N ARG A 89 -13.80 -3.26 -10.25
CA ARG A 89 -14.14 -4.62 -10.71
C ARG A 89 -12.93 -5.43 -11.17
N THR A 90 -11.79 -4.78 -11.38
CA THR A 90 -10.54 -5.43 -11.79
C THR A 90 -9.72 -5.82 -10.57
N THR A 91 -9.47 -7.12 -10.40
CA THR A 91 -8.52 -7.65 -9.41
C THR A 91 -7.13 -7.04 -9.63
N ASN A 92 -6.48 -6.64 -8.54
CA ASN A 92 -5.14 -6.09 -8.57
C ASN A 92 -4.14 -7.21 -8.89
N PRO A 93 -3.29 -7.07 -9.92
CA PRO A 93 -2.35 -8.12 -10.30
C PRO A 93 -1.10 -8.18 -9.40
N ASP A 94 -0.80 -7.10 -8.68
CA ASP A 94 0.47 -6.94 -7.97
C ASP A 94 0.33 -7.10 -6.45
N TYR A 95 -0.87 -6.87 -5.90
CA TYR A 95 -1.10 -6.83 -4.46
C TYR A 95 -2.32 -7.66 -4.04
N VAL A 96 -2.15 -8.33 -2.91
CA VAL A 96 -3.20 -8.99 -2.11
C VAL A 96 -3.24 -8.35 -0.73
N ILE A 97 -4.33 -8.54 0.00
CA ILE A 97 -4.49 -8.01 1.36
C ILE A 97 -4.43 -9.11 2.41
N PRO A 98 -3.82 -8.87 3.58
CA PRO A 98 -3.93 -9.78 4.71
C PRO A 98 -5.37 -9.77 5.23
N ILE A 99 -5.88 -10.95 5.58
CA ILE A 99 -7.22 -11.13 6.19
C ILE A 99 -7.16 -11.61 7.65
N GLY A 100 -5.96 -11.61 8.24
CA GLY A 100 -5.70 -11.90 9.64
C GLY A 100 -4.44 -11.17 10.11
N THR A 101 -4.22 -11.13 11.42
CA THR A 101 -3.00 -10.56 12.01
C THR A 101 -1.81 -11.49 11.83
N TYR A 102 -0.59 -10.97 11.97
CA TYR A 102 0.63 -11.79 11.86
C TYR A 102 0.63 -12.98 12.82
N GLY A 103 0.11 -12.78 14.05
CA GLY A 103 -0.07 -13.87 15.02
C GLY A 103 -1.06 -14.95 14.54
N GLN A 104 -2.18 -14.57 13.92
CA GLN A 104 -3.12 -15.52 13.33
C GLN A 104 -2.52 -16.28 12.14
N MET A 105 -1.56 -15.67 11.43
CA MET A 105 -0.79 -16.32 10.37
C MET A 105 0.30 -17.27 10.88
N ASN A 106 0.30 -17.64 12.17
CA ASN A 106 1.32 -18.47 12.79
C ASN A 106 2.74 -17.92 12.51
N ASN A 107 2.93 -16.63 12.78
CA ASN A 107 4.15 -15.86 12.52
C ASN A 107 4.62 -16.00 11.05
N GLY A 108 3.67 -15.94 10.12
CA GLY A 108 3.91 -16.01 8.68
C GLY A 108 4.00 -17.44 8.10
N SER A 109 3.94 -18.49 8.92
CA SER A 109 3.97 -19.88 8.44
C SER A 109 2.68 -20.30 7.73
N THR A 110 1.57 -19.65 8.06
CA THR A 110 0.24 -19.90 7.50
C THR A 110 -0.25 -18.61 6.84
N PRO A 111 0.09 -18.35 5.56
CA PRO A 111 -0.27 -17.10 4.90
C PRO A 111 -1.80 -16.97 4.77
N MET A 112 -2.34 -15.83 5.19
CA MET A 112 -3.77 -15.52 5.10
C MET A 112 -3.97 -14.25 4.28
N PHE A 113 -4.13 -14.41 2.97
CA PHE A 113 -4.31 -13.31 2.03
C PHE A 113 -5.49 -13.55 1.10
N ASN A 114 -6.14 -12.47 0.67
CA ASN A 114 -7.17 -12.50 -0.37
C ASN A 114 -6.84 -11.53 -1.50
N ASP A 115 -7.28 -11.91 -2.70
CA ASP A 115 -7.37 -11.02 -3.85
C ASP A 115 -8.24 -9.81 -3.53
N ILE A 116 -7.90 -8.68 -4.15
CA ILE A 116 -8.63 -7.42 -3.97
C ILE A 116 -8.70 -6.65 -5.29
N SER A 117 -9.75 -5.84 -5.48
CA SER A 117 -9.81 -4.94 -6.64
C SER A 117 -8.83 -3.78 -6.51
N ILE A 118 -8.47 -3.14 -7.63
CA ILE A 118 -7.58 -1.97 -7.64
C ILE A 118 -8.15 -0.85 -6.75
N TYR A 119 -9.45 -0.58 -6.85
CA TYR A 119 -10.07 0.47 -6.03
C TYR A 119 -10.21 0.04 -4.57
N ASP A 120 -10.50 -1.23 -4.30
CA ASP A 120 -10.63 -1.70 -2.92
C ASP A 120 -9.31 -1.77 -2.20
N LEU A 121 -8.19 -1.99 -2.88
CA LEU A 121 -6.87 -1.85 -2.27
C LEU A 121 -6.65 -0.43 -1.74
N PHE A 122 -7.04 0.59 -2.51
CA PHE A 122 -6.97 1.99 -2.08
C PHE A 122 -7.81 2.24 -0.82
N VAL A 123 -9.02 1.68 -0.75
CA VAL A 123 -9.90 1.77 0.42
C VAL A 123 -9.33 0.99 1.60
N TRP A 124 -8.83 -0.22 1.36
CA TRP A 124 -8.30 -1.10 2.39
C TRP A 124 -7.05 -0.53 3.05
N MET A 125 -6.14 0.09 2.29
CA MET A 125 -4.97 0.78 2.88
C MET A 125 -5.41 1.87 3.86
N HIS A 126 -6.43 2.66 3.52
CA HIS A 126 -6.98 3.68 4.43
C HIS A 126 -7.59 3.05 5.69
N TYR A 127 -8.35 1.96 5.52
CA TYR A 127 -8.90 1.20 6.64
C TYR A 127 -7.78 0.66 7.55
N TYR A 128 -6.76 0.03 6.98
CA TYR A 128 -5.68 -0.61 7.71
C TYR A 128 -4.84 0.39 8.51
N VAL A 129 -4.56 1.59 7.98
CA VAL A 129 -3.82 2.61 8.75
C VAL A 129 -4.66 3.32 9.81
N SER A 130 -5.99 3.24 9.71
CA SER A 130 -6.91 3.98 10.59
C SER A 130 -7.68 3.11 11.58
N MET A 131 -7.61 1.78 11.47
CA MET A 131 -8.30 0.87 12.37
C MET A 131 -7.67 0.86 13.76
N ASP A 132 -8.47 0.54 14.78
CA ASP A 132 -7.99 0.42 16.16
C ASP A 132 -7.03 -0.74 16.32
N THR A 133 -6.08 -0.60 17.26
CA THR A 133 -5.23 -1.72 17.69
C THR A 133 -6.06 -2.72 18.47
N LEU A 134 -6.06 -3.97 18.01
CA LEU A 134 -6.74 -5.06 18.69
C LEU A 134 -5.84 -5.63 19.80
N LEU A 135 -6.11 -5.27 21.05
CA LEU A 135 -5.31 -5.73 22.20
C LEU A 135 -5.60 -7.19 22.64
N GLY A 136 -6.54 -7.87 21.98
CA GLY A 136 -7.03 -9.18 22.40
C GLY A 136 -7.98 -9.10 23.61
N GLY A 137 -8.64 -10.22 23.92
CA GLY A 137 -9.56 -10.29 25.06
C GLY A 137 -8.79 -10.27 26.39
N SER A 138 -9.06 -9.24 27.20
CA SER A 138 -9.05 -9.40 28.66
C SER A 138 -9.97 -10.57 29.00
N GLU A 139 -9.50 -11.57 29.73
CA GLU A 139 -10.42 -12.42 30.50
C GLU A 139 -11.24 -11.48 31.40
N ILE A 140 -12.57 -11.53 31.25
CA ILE A 140 -13.50 -11.05 32.27
C ILE A 140 -13.74 -12.21 33.22
#